data_AF-A0A645HYM9-F1
#
_entry.id   AF-A0A645HYM9-F1
#
_cell.length_a   1.000
_cell.length_b   1.000
_cell.length_c   1.000
_cell.angle_alpha   90.00
_cell.angle_beta   90.00
_cell.angle_gamma   90.00
#
_symmetry.space_group_name_H-M   'P 1'
#
loop_
_entity.id
_entity.type
_entity.pdbx_description
1 polymer ?
#
loop_
_entity_poly.entity_id
_entity_poly.type
_entity_poly.pdbx_seq_one_letter_code
_entity_poly.pdbx_strand_id
1 'polypeptide(L)'
;MFNGVEFVDGATDEFSGMFIALGTAGSDAFARKLGLYAENGIITVDKNMQTDIPGFYAAGDCTGAPFQVAKAVYQGMTAAYHIINKE
;
A
#
# COMPACT_ATOMS: atom_id res chain seq x y z
N MET A 1 2.76 26.68 -11.74
CA MET A 1 3.12 25.56 -12.62
C MET A 1 4.46 25.04 -12.12
N PHE A 2 4.61 23.73 -11.94
CA PHE A 2 5.90 23.15 -11.54
C PHE A 2 6.84 23.20 -12.75
N ASN A 3 8.02 23.81 -12.59
CA ASN A 3 8.93 24.10 -13.70
C ASN A 3 10.32 23.47 -13.55
N GLY A 4 10.61 22.80 -12.43
CA GLY A 4 11.95 22.30 -12.12
C GLY A 4 12.22 22.13 -10.63
N VAL A 5 13.50 21.95 -10.28
CA VAL A 5 13.99 21.83 -8.90
C VAL A 5 15.20 22.73 -8.67
N GLU A 6 15.40 23.12 -7.41
CA GLU A 6 16.62 23.76 -6.91
C GLU A 6 17.31 22.78 -5.96
N PHE A 7 18.62 22.58 -6.16
CA PHE A 7 19.45 21.70 -5.35
C PHE A 7 20.04 22.47 -4.15
N VAL A 8 20.53 21.73 -3.15
CA VAL A 8 21.04 22.30 -1.89
C VAL A 8 22.28 23.18 -2.10
N ASP A 9 23.00 22.98 -3.20
CA ASP A 9 24.16 23.78 -3.61
C ASP A 9 23.78 25.01 -4.46
N GLY A 10 22.48 25.24 -4.69
CA GLY A 10 21.96 26.36 -5.47
C GLY A 10 21.89 26.11 -6.98
N ALA A 11 22.25 24.92 -7.47
CA ALA A 11 22.03 24.56 -8.87
C ALA A 11 20.53 24.41 -9.16
N THR A 12 20.13 24.63 -10.42
CA THR A 12 18.73 24.48 -10.85
C THR A 12 18.63 23.60 -12.09
N ASP A 13 17.56 22.81 -12.18
CA ASP A 13 17.20 22.01 -13.35
C ASP A 13 15.73 22.22 -13.71
N GLU A 14 15.46 22.51 -14.98
CA GLU A 14 14.11 22.76 -15.51
C GLU A 14 13.51 21.51 -16.16
N PHE A 15 12.25 21.21 -15.82
CA PHE A 15 11.49 20.12 -16.43
C PHE A 15 9.99 20.23 -16.14
N SER A 16 9.18 19.61 -17.00
CA SER A 16 7.72 19.72 -16.95
C SER A 16 7.03 18.77 -15.96
N GLY A 17 7.74 17.81 -15.38
CA GLY A 17 7.16 16.87 -14.40
C GLY A 17 8.17 16.03 -13.63
N MET A 18 7.88 15.79 -12.36
CA MET A 18 8.70 14.99 -11.44
C MET A 18 7.96 13.72 -11.02
N PHE A 19 8.64 12.57 -11.04
CA PHE A 19 8.16 11.34 -10.41
C PHE A 19 9.04 11.00 -9.23
N ILE A 20 8.44 10.89 -8.04
CA ILE A 20 9.14 10.48 -6.81
C ILE A 20 9.05 8.95 -6.69
N ALA A 21 10.19 8.28 -6.81
CA ALA A 21 10.32 6.83 -6.69
C ALA A 21 11.45 6.47 -5.71
N LEU A 22 11.40 7.05 -4.52
CA LEU A 22 12.36 6.79 -3.46
C LEU A 22 12.07 5.44 -2.79
N GLY A 23 13.10 4.60 -2.63
CA GLY A 23 13.00 3.30 -1.97
C GLY A 23 12.26 2.24 -2.80
N THR A 24 11.51 1.38 -2.12
CA THR A 24 10.68 0.32 -2.74
C THR A 24 9.21 0.72 -2.75
N ALA A 25 8.47 0.32 -3.78
CA ALA A 25 7.02 0.54 -3.84
C ALA A 25 6.34 -0.09 -2.62
N GLY A 26 5.73 0.75 -1.78
CA GLY A 26 4.92 0.30 -0.65
C GLY A 26 3.68 -0.46 -1.13
N SER A 27 3.09 -1.25 -0.23
CA SER A 27 1.84 -1.96 -0.49
C SER A 27 0.71 -1.02 -0.93
N ASP A 28 0.74 0.23 -0.48
CA ASP A 28 -0.19 1.29 -0.85
C ASP A 28 -0.03 1.79 -2.29
N ALA A 29 1.20 1.80 -2.83
CA ALA A 29 1.43 2.15 -4.23
C ALA A 29 0.86 1.08 -5.17
N PHE A 30 0.99 -0.21 -4.80
CA PHE A 30 0.34 -1.30 -5.51
C PHE A 30 -1.19 -1.23 -5.36
N ALA A 31 -1.68 -0.99 -4.14
CA ALA A 31 -3.10 -0.83 -3.86
C ALA A 31 -3.75 0.27 -4.71
N ARG A 32 -3.15 1.47 -4.75
CA ARG A 32 -3.63 2.58 -5.59
C ARG A 32 -3.70 2.24 -7.07
N LYS A 33 -2.71 1.49 -7.60
CA LYS A 33 -2.73 1.06 -9.00
C LYS A 33 -3.87 0.09 -9.32
N LEU A 34 -4.30 -0.70 -8.35
CA LEU A 34 -5.43 -1.62 -8.46
C LEU A 34 -6.78 -0.96 -8.17
N GLY A 35 -6.80 0.31 -7.75
CA GLY A 35 -8.01 0.99 -7.31
C GLY A 35 -8.47 0.59 -5.90
N LEU A 36 -7.62 -0.08 -5.13
CA LEU A 36 -7.90 -0.45 -3.74
C LEU A 36 -7.87 0.79 -2.84
N TYR A 37 -8.80 0.87 -1.91
CA TYR A 37 -8.77 1.93 -0.90
C TYR A 37 -7.59 1.73 0.07
N ALA A 38 -6.73 2.75 0.13
CA ALA A 38 -5.62 2.82 1.08
C ALA A 38 -5.52 4.23 1.66
N GLU A 39 -5.39 4.30 2.98
CA GLU A 39 -5.28 5.55 3.73
C GLU A 39 -3.96 5.56 4.51
N ASN A 40 -3.15 6.62 4.34
CA ASN A 40 -1.86 6.77 5.02
C ASN A 40 -0.91 5.56 4.90
N GLY A 41 -0.91 4.90 3.74
CA GLY A 41 -0.07 3.72 3.50
C GLY A 41 -0.68 2.39 3.97
N ILE A 42 -1.88 2.42 4.55
CA ILE A 42 -2.57 1.26 5.11
C ILE A 42 -3.71 0.85 4.17
N ILE A 43 -3.74 -0.43 3.78
CA ILE A 43 -4.82 -1.03 3.01
C ILE A 43 -5.97 -1.36 3.97
N THR A 44 -7.17 -0.88 3.66
CA THR A 44 -8.37 -1.18 4.44
C THR A 44 -8.89 -2.58 4.09
N VAL A 45 -9.22 -3.35 5.11
CA VAL A 45 -9.75 -4.71 4.98
C VAL A 45 -10.89 -4.96 5.97
N ASP A 46 -11.76 -5.91 5.64
CA ASP A 46 -12.79 -6.41 6.54
C ASP A 46 -12.24 -7.45 7.55
N LYS A 47 -13.12 -8.07 8.34
CA LYS A 47 -12.74 -9.10 9.33
C LYS A 47 -12.13 -10.36 8.71
N ASN A 48 -12.35 -10.60 7.42
CA ASN A 48 -11.84 -11.73 6.65
C ASN A 48 -10.56 -11.37 5.90
N MET A 49 -10.00 -10.18 6.15
CA MET A 49 -8.84 -9.62 5.47
C MET A 49 -9.07 -9.29 3.99
N GLN A 50 -10.34 -9.24 3.57
CA GLN A 50 -10.71 -8.88 2.21
C GLN A 50 -10.79 -7.37 2.06
N THR A 51 -10.26 -6.85 0.96
CA THR A 51 -10.43 -5.44 0.58
C THR A 51 -11.85 -5.17 0.06
N ASP A 52 -12.11 -3.92 -0.32
CA ASP A 52 -13.32 -3.49 -0.99
C ASP A 52 -13.49 -4.10 -2.39
N ILE A 53 -12.42 -4.62 -3.00
CA ILE A 53 -12.48 -5.34 -4.27
C ILE A 53 -12.58 -6.86 -4.03
N PRO A 54 -13.64 -7.53 -4.54
CA PRO A 54 -13.78 -8.98 -4.47
C PRO A 54 -12.58 -9.75 -5.04
N GLY A 55 -12.03 -10.66 -4.23
CA GLY A 55 -10.88 -11.48 -4.60
C GLY A 55 -9.51 -10.90 -4.20
N PHE A 56 -9.46 -9.64 -3.75
CA PHE A 56 -8.23 -9.01 -3.26
C PHE A 56 -8.20 -8.97 -1.74
N TYR A 57 -7.05 -9.36 -1.18
CA TYR A 57 -6.81 -9.47 0.26
C TYR A 57 -5.50 -8.78 0.63
N ALA A 58 -5.42 -8.31 1.87
CA ALA A 58 -4.21 -7.77 2.45
C ALA A 58 -4.07 -8.27 3.90
N ALA A 59 -2.85 -8.59 4.33
CA ALA A 59 -2.56 -9.11 5.66
C ALA A 59 -1.17 -8.65 6.13
N GLY A 60 -0.97 -8.57 7.44
CA GLY A 60 0.29 -8.10 8.04
C GLY A 60 0.35 -6.58 8.15
N ASP A 61 1.56 -6.03 8.12
CA ASP A 61 1.82 -4.61 8.43
C ASP A 61 1.17 -3.65 7.43
N CYS A 62 0.92 -4.11 6.20
CA CYS A 62 0.18 -3.34 5.19
C CYS A 62 -1.27 -3.03 5.58
N THR A 63 -1.82 -3.70 6.62
CA THR A 63 -3.15 -3.45 7.19
C THR A 63 -3.12 -2.65 8.49
N GLY A 64 -1.98 -2.01 8.80
CA GLY A 64 -1.83 -1.11 9.94
C GLY A 64 -1.39 -1.79 11.24
N ALA A 65 -1.27 -0.99 12.29
CA ALA A 65 -0.82 -1.42 13.61
C ALA A 65 -1.79 -2.42 14.28
N PRO A 66 -1.32 -3.27 15.22
CA PRO A 66 0.05 -3.38 15.71
C PRO A 66 0.96 -4.18 14.76
N PHE A 67 2.22 -3.73 14.63
CA PHE A 67 3.23 -4.37 13.77
C PHE A 67 3.89 -5.54 14.51
N GLN A 68 3.19 -6.65 14.57
CA GLN A 68 3.58 -7.84 15.33
C GLN A 68 3.49 -9.09 14.46
N VAL A 69 4.49 -9.97 14.56
CA VAL A 69 4.55 -11.23 13.79
C VAL A 69 3.29 -12.08 14.02
N ALA A 70 2.84 -12.22 15.27
CA ALA A 70 1.64 -13.02 15.59
C ALA A 70 0.37 -12.47 14.92
N LYS A 71 0.23 -11.13 14.85
CA LYS A 71 -0.88 -10.46 14.15
C LYS A 71 -0.81 -10.73 12.65
N ALA A 72 0.37 -10.62 12.04
CA ALA A 72 0.57 -10.92 10.63
C ALA A 72 0.25 -12.38 10.29
N VAL A 73 0.70 -13.33 11.11
CA VAL A 73 0.40 -14.77 10.94
C VAL A 73 -1.10 -15.03 11.06
N TYR A 74 -1.76 -14.49 12.08
CA TYR A 74 -3.20 -14.63 12.25
C TYR A 74 -3.98 -14.08 11.04
N GLN A 75 -3.64 -12.87 10.60
CA GLN A 75 -4.30 -12.27 9.43
C GLN A 75 -4.05 -13.08 8.15
N GLY A 76 -2.84 -13.59 7.94
CA GLY A 76 -2.53 -14.46 6.81
C GLY A 76 -3.37 -15.75 6.82
N MET A 77 -3.51 -16.39 7.99
CA MET A 77 -4.40 -17.54 8.15
C MET A 77 -5.86 -17.18 7.87
N THR A 78 -6.38 -16.09 8.44
CA THR A 78 -7.76 -15.63 8.23
C THR A 78 -8.05 -15.38 6.75
N ALA A 79 -7.14 -14.68 6.05
CA ALA A 79 -7.26 -14.43 4.62
C ALA A 79 -7.32 -15.75 3.83
N ALA A 80 -6.37 -16.66 4.08
CA ALA A 80 -6.30 -17.95 3.39
C ALA A 80 -7.54 -18.82 3.67
N TYR A 81 -8.00 -18.87 4.93
CA TYR A 81 -9.19 -19.62 5.31
C TYR A 81 -10.44 -19.08 4.61
N HIS A 82 -10.57 -17.77 4.48
CA HIS A 82 -11.68 -17.18 3.75
C HIS A 82 -11.58 -17.43 2.23
N ILE A 83 -10.37 -17.38 1.66
CA ILE A 83 -10.15 -17.67 0.23
C ILE A 83 -10.59 -19.08 -0.13
N ILE A 84 -10.26 -20.09 0.69
CA ILE A 84 -10.55 -21.49 0.37
C ILE A 84 -11.99 -21.92 0.69
N ASN A 85 -12.69 -21.19 1.56
CA ASN A 85 -14.07 -21.49 1.96
C ASN A 85 -15.09 -20.50 1.35
N LYS A 86 -14.66 -19.65 0.41
CA LYS A 86 -15.56 -18.80 -0.35
C LYS A 86 -16.24 -19.65 -1.43
N GLU A 87 -17.56 -19.75 -1.35
CA GLU A 87 -18.40 -20.22 -2.45
C GLU A 87 -18.38 -19.24 -3.63
#